data_AF-A0A1V1WTS7-F1
#
_entry.id   AF-A0A1V1WTS7-F1
#
_cell.length_a   1.000
_cell.length_b   1.000
_cell.length_c   1.000
_cell.angle_alpha   90.00
_cell.angle_beta   90.00
_cell.angle_gamma   90.00
#
_symmetry.space_group_name_H-M   'P 1'
#
loop_
_entity.id
_entity.type
_entity.pdbx_description
1 polymer ?
#
loop_
_entity_poly.entity_id
_entity_poly.type
_entity_poly.pdbx_seq_one_letter_code
_entity_poly.pdbx_strand_id
1 'polypeptide(L)'
;MAPVEPWKKVLVSLEFLDSEHGETACKDCHGGNPEATSMDGAHKGVIGDPTFPDATAVCGECHDDITENAKNSLHYTLATYKPMMLKRASKNPQVIEKIDLAMKNHCYSCHSSCGQCHVSRPDPVEGGLVSGHNFGKPNMTEQCTACHGSRIGNEYLGKTGKGDVHFTKKQMDCTACHDSRLHHDGKQGLHSRYDVDNLPRCVTCHPMNKGNDDGIEQHAVHAGKVQCQVCHSQKYANCSSCHIGKDKKGLKYFKNPETIETLKIGFNPRQSKSRPEKWVLLRRVPANPNLFDYYVKDALTNFNSIPTWKYTTPHNIQRKTFRTRACDNCHGNAKLFLTEKDVKFPDANRAVIVPGDKIPEKIGKPKKKTRKKKSYF
;
A
#
# COMPACT_ATOMS: atom_id res chain seq x y z
N MET A 1 3.93 -41.14 7.63
CA MET A 1 2.59 -40.78 8.13
C MET A 1 1.84 -40.11 6.99
N ALA A 2 0.58 -40.48 6.74
CA ALA A 2 -0.24 -39.80 5.75
C ALA A 2 -0.35 -38.30 6.12
N PRO A 3 -0.28 -37.38 5.15
CA PRO A 3 -0.48 -35.96 5.45
C PRO A 3 -1.87 -35.79 6.03
N VAL A 4 -1.95 -35.31 7.27
CA VAL A 4 -3.21 -34.93 7.90
C VAL A 4 -3.89 -33.89 7.02
N GLU A 5 -5.20 -34.01 6.83
CA GLU A 5 -5.97 -33.02 6.08
C GLU A 5 -5.78 -31.61 6.68
N PRO A 6 -5.65 -30.54 5.87
CA PRO A 6 -5.32 -29.19 6.37
C PRO A 6 -6.23 -28.67 7.49
N TRP A 7 -7.51 -29.03 7.49
CA TRP A 7 -8.46 -28.67 8.55
C TRP A 7 -8.17 -29.36 9.90
N LYS A 8 -7.44 -30.48 9.90
CA LYS A 8 -6.89 -31.14 11.11
C LYS A 8 -5.57 -30.51 11.59
N LYS A 9 -5.06 -29.49 10.89
CA LYS A 9 -3.78 -28.80 11.19
C LYS A 9 -3.97 -27.42 11.84
N VAL A 10 -5.18 -27.04 12.24
CA VAL A 10 -5.38 -25.86 13.11
C VAL A 10 -4.94 -26.24 14.52
N LEU A 11 -3.62 -26.33 14.70
CA LEU A 11 -3.00 -26.74 15.95
C LEU A 11 -2.83 -25.50 16.82
N VAL A 12 -3.58 -25.45 17.91
CA VAL A 12 -3.33 -24.51 19.00
C VAL A 12 -2.06 -24.99 19.73
N SER A 13 -1.15 -24.07 20.03
CA SER A 13 0.05 -24.38 20.80
C SER A 13 -0.36 -24.74 22.23
N LEU A 14 0.31 -25.73 22.83
CA LEU A 14 0.11 -25.98 24.26
C LEU A 14 0.50 -24.76 25.09
N GLU A 15 1.53 -24.00 24.65
CA GLU A 15 1.97 -22.77 25.30
C GLU A 15 0.88 -21.68 25.31
N PHE A 16 -0.06 -21.69 24.36
CA PHE A 16 -1.16 -20.73 24.36
C PHE A 16 -2.07 -20.93 25.57
N LEU A 17 -2.28 -22.18 26.00
CA LEU A 17 -3.14 -22.52 27.14
C LEU A 17 -2.57 -21.98 28.47
N ASP A 18 -1.27 -21.69 28.52
CA ASP A 18 -0.59 -21.10 29.67
C ASP A 18 -0.52 -19.55 29.59
N SER A 19 -1.14 -18.94 28.58
CA SER A 19 -1.17 -17.48 28.39
C SER A 19 -2.44 -16.86 28.97
N GLU A 20 -2.42 -15.54 29.24
CA GLU A 20 -3.60 -14.79 29.71
C GLU A 20 -4.84 -14.99 28.81
N HIS A 21 -4.64 -15.10 27.49
CA HIS A 21 -5.74 -15.35 26.56
C HIS A 21 -6.21 -16.81 26.58
N GLY A 22 -5.34 -17.76 26.93
CA GLY A 22 -5.66 -19.18 27.04
C GLY A 22 -6.46 -19.56 28.29
N GLU A 23 -6.44 -18.71 29.30
CA GLU A 23 -7.30 -18.84 30.50
C GLU A 23 -8.79 -18.61 30.19
N THR A 24 -9.09 -17.89 29.09
CA THR A 24 -10.45 -17.67 28.62
C THR A 24 -10.95 -18.87 27.83
N ALA A 25 -12.18 -19.34 28.09
CA ALA A 25 -12.69 -20.48 27.35
C ALA A 25 -12.89 -20.13 25.87
N CYS A 26 -12.54 -21.06 24.97
CA CYS A 26 -12.60 -20.83 23.52
C CYS A 26 -13.95 -20.28 23.05
N LYS A 27 -15.04 -20.74 23.69
CA LYS A 27 -16.42 -20.34 23.38
C LYS A 27 -16.71 -18.87 23.66
N ASP A 28 -16.00 -18.24 24.58
CA ASP A 28 -16.29 -16.88 25.01
C ASP A 28 -15.88 -15.87 23.93
N CYS A 29 -14.86 -16.21 23.15
CA CYS A 29 -14.48 -15.46 21.95
C CYS A 29 -15.13 -16.02 20.68
N HIS A 30 -15.05 -17.33 20.48
CA HIS A 30 -15.35 -17.97 19.19
C HIS A 30 -16.75 -18.59 19.10
N GLY A 31 -17.49 -18.73 20.20
CA GLY A 31 -18.73 -19.50 20.25
C GLY A 31 -18.50 -21.02 20.10
N GLY A 32 -19.44 -21.71 19.45
CA GLY A 32 -19.43 -23.17 19.32
C GLY A 32 -20.27 -23.87 20.39
N ASN A 33 -20.04 -25.18 20.55
CA ASN A 33 -20.80 -26.02 21.49
C ASN A 33 -19.88 -26.67 22.53
N PRO A 34 -19.76 -26.10 23.75
CA PRO A 34 -18.87 -26.64 24.78
C PRO A 34 -19.30 -28.01 25.33
N GLU A 35 -20.58 -28.40 25.15
CA GLU A 35 -21.12 -29.67 25.65
C GLU A 35 -20.85 -30.85 24.71
N ALA A 36 -20.30 -30.60 23.52
CA ALA A 36 -20.02 -31.65 22.56
C ALA A 36 -18.75 -32.44 22.92
N THR A 37 -18.82 -33.76 22.74
CA THR A 37 -17.70 -34.69 23.01
C THR A 37 -16.87 -35.01 21.76
N SER A 38 -17.24 -34.47 20.60
CA SER A 38 -16.50 -34.61 19.34
C SER A 38 -16.02 -33.26 18.83
N MET A 39 -14.90 -33.25 18.11
CA MET A 39 -14.34 -32.04 17.50
C MET A 39 -15.35 -31.35 16.57
N ASP A 40 -16.01 -32.11 15.69
CA ASP A 40 -17.01 -31.57 14.76
C ASP A 40 -18.22 -30.99 15.51
N GLY A 41 -18.63 -31.64 16.60
CA GLY A 41 -19.72 -31.17 17.44
C GLY A 41 -19.36 -29.86 18.16
N ALA A 42 -18.14 -29.78 18.71
CA ALA A 42 -17.65 -28.61 19.44
C ALA A 42 -17.48 -27.40 18.54
N HIS A 43 -16.99 -27.62 17.31
CA HIS A 43 -16.80 -26.56 16.32
C HIS A 43 -18.08 -26.14 15.59
N LYS A 44 -19.23 -26.76 15.87
CA LYS A 44 -20.49 -26.37 15.25
C LYS A 44 -20.88 -24.95 15.72
N GLY A 45 -20.82 -23.99 14.80
CA GLY A 45 -21.15 -22.58 15.08
C GLY A 45 -19.95 -21.73 15.52
N VAL A 46 -18.73 -22.26 15.45
CA VAL A 46 -17.52 -21.48 15.72
C VAL A 46 -17.33 -20.37 14.68
N ILE A 47 -17.04 -19.17 15.17
CA ILE A 47 -16.67 -18.00 14.38
C ILE A 47 -15.14 -18.01 14.25
N GLY A 48 -14.63 -18.25 13.04
CA GLY A 48 -13.19 -18.39 12.80
C GLY A 48 -12.38 -17.12 13.10
N ASP A 49 -12.95 -15.96 12.82
CA ASP A 49 -12.40 -14.65 13.19
C ASP A 49 -13.46 -13.87 13.99
N PRO A 50 -13.40 -13.91 15.33
CA PRO A 50 -14.38 -13.23 16.17
C PRO A 50 -14.13 -11.73 16.28
N THR A 51 -13.02 -11.22 15.72
CA THR A 51 -12.61 -9.82 15.84
C THR A 51 -13.12 -8.94 14.69
N PHE A 52 -13.91 -9.50 13.78
CA PHE A 52 -14.55 -8.80 12.67
C PHE A 52 -16.01 -9.26 12.51
N PRO A 53 -16.98 -8.37 12.23
CA PRO A 53 -16.85 -6.93 11.96
C PRO A 53 -16.87 -6.04 13.21
N ASP A 54 -16.86 -6.63 14.41
CA ASP A 54 -16.84 -5.89 15.66
C ASP A 54 -15.88 -6.54 16.68
N ALA A 55 -14.71 -5.93 16.86
CA ALA A 55 -13.73 -6.39 17.85
C ALA A 55 -14.11 -6.02 19.29
N THR A 56 -15.00 -5.03 19.49
CA THR A 56 -15.36 -4.57 20.84
C THR A 56 -16.11 -5.64 21.62
N ALA A 57 -16.88 -6.48 20.92
CA ALA A 57 -17.66 -7.57 21.52
C ALA A 57 -16.81 -8.64 22.21
N VAL A 58 -15.58 -8.89 21.75
CA VAL A 58 -14.72 -9.98 22.26
C VAL A 58 -13.41 -9.49 22.88
N CYS A 59 -12.91 -8.33 22.46
CA CYS A 59 -11.66 -7.76 22.98
C CYS A 59 -11.89 -6.49 23.82
N GLY A 60 -13.07 -5.87 23.74
CA GLY A 60 -13.31 -4.53 24.28
C GLY A 60 -13.28 -4.43 25.80
N GLU A 61 -13.50 -5.52 26.53
CA GLU A 61 -13.42 -5.52 28.00
C GLU A 61 -11.97 -5.28 28.49
N CYS A 62 -10.97 -5.82 27.78
CA CYS A 62 -9.56 -5.72 28.15
C CYS A 62 -8.76 -4.76 27.26
N HIS A 63 -9.27 -4.45 26.06
CA HIS A 63 -8.60 -3.63 25.03
C HIS A 63 -9.54 -2.55 24.46
N ASP A 64 -10.29 -1.88 25.32
CA ASP A 64 -11.25 -0.82 24.98
C ASP A 64 -10.63 0.27 24.09
N ASP A 65 -9.51 0.85 24.52
CA ASP A 65 -8.84 1.95 23.81
C ASP A 65 -8.44 1.57 22.38
N ILE A 66 -7.90 0.36 22.20
CA ILE A 66 -7.41 -0.09 20.89
C ILE A 66 -8.60 -0.45 19.99
N THR A 67 -9.62 -1.11 20.52
CA THR A 67 -10.80 -1.52 19.74
C THR A 67 -11.63 -0.32 19.30
N GLU A 68 -11.79 0.69 20.16
CA GLU A 68 -12.47 1.96 19.85
C GLU A 68 -11.77 2.77 18.76
N ASN A 69 -10.45 2.71 18.71
CA ASN A 69 -9.67 3.37 17.66
C ASN A 69 -9.65 2.55 16.36
N ALA A 70 -9.42 1.24 16.45
CA ALA A 70 -9.25 0.35 15.32
C ALA A 70 -10.48 0.27 14.42
N LYS A 71 -11.69 0.40 14.97
CA LYS A 71 -12.95 0.42 14.19
C LYS A 71 -13.02 1.53 13.16
N ASN A 72 -12.23 2.61 13.33
CA ASN A 72 -12.11 3.71 12.39
C ASN A 72 -10.85 3.62 11.51
N SER A 73 -9.97 2.65 11.77
CA SER A 73 -8.75 2.46 11.00
C SER A 73 -9.03 2.09 9.55
N LEU A 74 -8.13 2.45 8.65
CA LEU A 74 -8.27 2.12 7.23
C LEU A 74 -8.04 0.62 6.93
N HIS A 75 -7.31 -0.10 7.79
CA HIS A 75 -7.12 -1.53 7.66
C HIS A 75 -8.41 -2.29 8.01
N TYR A 76 -9.16 -1.82 9.01
CA TYR A 76 -10.44 -2.42 9.39
C TYR A 76 -11.57 -2.07 8.43
N THR A 77 -11.69 -0.80 8.06
CA THR A 77 -12.88 -0.28 7.34
C THR A 77 -12.75 -0.25 5.83
N LEU A 78 -11.53 -0.14 5.30
CA LEU A 78 -11.28 0.23 3.90
C LEU A 78 -12.07 1.49 3.46
N ALA A 79 -12.40 2.40 4.38
CA ALA A 79 -13.39 3.48 4.18
C ALA A 79 -13.10 4.40 2.98
N THR A 80 -11.84 4.49 2.55
CA THR A 80 -11.42 5.34 1.42
C THR A 80 -11.77 4.77 0.04
N TYR A 81 -12.06 3.48 -0.07
CA TYR A 81 -12.21 2.79 -1.36
C TYR A 81 -13.46 3.27 -2.12
N LYS A 82 -14.63 3.22 -1.49
CA LYS A 82 -15.90 3.60 -2.12
C LYS A 82 -15.95 5.08 -2.50
N PRO A 83 -15.63 6.03 -1.61
CA PRO A 83 -15.57 7.45 -1.99
C PRO A 83 -14.65 7.71 -3.17
N MET A 84 -13.50 7.03 -3.25
CA MET A 84 -12.58 7.18 -4.38
C MET A 84 -13.14 6.62 -5.69
N MET A 85 -13.91 5.52 -5.63
CA MET A 85 -14.59 4.97 -6.82
C MET A 85 -15.74 5.87 -7.26
N LEU A 86 -16.55 6.36 -6.32
CA LEU A 86 -17.70 7.22 -6.62
C LEU A 86 -17.33 8.53 -7.32
N LYS A 87 -16.10 9.03 -7.15
CA LYS A 87 -15.60 10.19 -7.93
C LYS A 87 -15.69 9.95 -9.45
N ARG A 88 -15.49 8.70 -9.89
CA ARG A 88 -15.54 8.30 -11.31
C ARG A 88 -16.89 7.72 -11.71
N ALA A 89 -17.71 7.28 -10.76
CA ALA A 89 -18.91 6.50 -11.03
C ALA A 89 -20.03 7.31 -11.71
N SER A 90 -20.93 6.59 -12.37
CA SER A 90 -22.25 7.09 -12.72
C SER A 90 -23.03 7.51 -11.48
N LYS A 91 -23.88 8.54 -11.63
CA LYS A 91 -24.80 9.00 -10.58
C LYS A 91 -26.10 8.20 -10.53
N ASN A 92 -26.33 7.27 -11.48
CA ASN A 92 -27.52 6.43 -11.51
C ASN A 92 -27.50 5.44 -10.31
N PRO A 93 -28.50 5.44 -9.42
CA PRO A 93 -28.56 4.55 -8.26
C PRO A 93 -28.46 3.05 -8.60
N GLN A 94 -29.08 2.61 -9.68
CA GLN A 94 -29.03 1.19 -10.11
C GLN A 94 -27.62 0.78 -10.53
N VAL A 95 -26.87 1.70 -11.15
CA VAL A 95 -25.47 1.47 -11.52
C VAL A 95 -24.59 1.42 -10.26
N ILE A 96 -24.85 2.30 -9.29
CA ILE A 96 -24.13 2.32 -8.01
C ILE A 96 -24.32 1.02 -7.25
N GLU A 97 -25.53 0.45 -7.23
CA GLU A 97 -25.80 -0.84 -6.58
C GLU A 97 -24.96 -1.98 -7.20
N LYS A 98 -24.82 -1.99 -8.53
CA LYS A 98 -23.95 -2.96 -9.23
C LYS A 98 -22.47 -2.73 -8.95
N ILE A 99 -22.04 -1.48 -8.80
CA ILE A 99 -20.68 -1.14 -8.35
C ILE A 99 -20.44 -1.66 -6.93
N ASP A 100 -21.38 -1.44 -6.00
CA ASP A 100 -21.28 -1.92 -4.62
C ASP A 100 -21.16 -3.44 -4.55
N LEU A 101 -21.98 -4.15 -5.33
CA LEU A 101 -21.88 -5.61 -5.46
C LEU A 101 -20.50 -6.03 -6.01
N ALA A 102 -19.98 -5.33 -7.02
CA ALA A 102 -18.66 -5.62 -7.56
C ALA A 102 -17.55 -5.36 -6.53
N MET A 103 -17.61 -4.25 -5.80
CA MET A 103 -16.64 -3.91 -4.75
C MET A 103 -16.67 -4.91 -3.59
N LYS A 104 -17.86 -5.33 -3.14
CA LYS A 104 -18.03 -6.42 -2.17
C LYS A 104 -17.39 -7.72 -2.66
N ASN A 105 -17.51 -8.02 -3.94
CA ASN A 105 -16.91 -9.23 -4.49
C ASN A 105 -15.38 -9.15 -4.59
N HIS A 106 -14.81 -8.02 -5.01
CA HIS A 106 -13.44 -7.95 -5.54
C HIS A 106 -12.50 -6.99 -4.81
N CYS A 107 -13.01 -6.05 -4.03
CA CYS A 107 -12.21 -4.96 -3.47
C CYS A 107 -12.08 -5.04 -1.95
N TYR A 108 -13.10 -5.58 -1.27
CA TYR A 108 -13.17 -5.62 0.19
C TYR A 108 -12.64 -6.92 0.80
N SER A 109 -12.03 -7.81 0.02
CA SER A 109 -11.40 -9.02 0.56
C SER A 109 -10.15 -8.70 1.41
N CYS A 110 -9.49 -7.57 1.18
CA CYS A 110 -8.24 -7.21 1.86
C CYS A 110 -8.44 -6.37 3.14
N HIS A 111 -9.63 -6.37 3.76
CA HIS A 111 -9.76 -5.78 5.10
C HIS A 111 -9.01 -6.65 6.10
N SER A 112 -8.67 -6.09 7.26
CA SER A 112 -7.98 -6.79 8.34
C SER A 112 -8.75 -6.71 9.64
N SER A 113 -8.55 -7.68 10.51
CA SER A 113 -9.05 -7.73 11.88
C SER A 113 -7.89 -7.79 12.89
N CYS A 114 -8.20 -7.83 14.20
CA CYS A 114 -7.18 -8.05 15.23
C CYS A 114 -6.56 -9.45 15.06
N GLY A 115 -7.39 -10.47 14.84
CA GLY A 115 -6.95 -11.85 14.63
C GLY A 115 -6.01 -12.00 13.42
N GLN A 116 -6.34 -11.35 12.30
CA GLN A 116 -5.52 -11.42 11.08
C GLN A 116 -4.17 -10.70 11.16
N CYS A 117 -3.95 -9.87 12.19
CA CYS A 117 -2.66 -9.23 12.44
C CYS A 117 -1.90 -9.85 13.62
N HIS A 118 -2.60 -10.38 14.62
CA HIS A 118 -1.97 -10.82 15.87
C HIS A 118 -1.95 -12.34 16.07
N VAL A 119 -2.72 -13.10 15.29
CA VAL A 119 -2.94 -14.54 15.53
C VAL A 119 -2.77 -15.38 14.26
N SER A 120 -3.39 -14.96 13.15
CA SER A 120 -3.45 -15.73 11.91
C SER A 120 -2.91 -14.96 10.72
N ARG A 121 -2.70 -15.66 9.61
CA ARG A 121 -2.56 -15.07 8.30
C ARG A 121 -3.93 -14.50 7.87
N PRO A 122 -3.98 -13.47 7.01
CA PRO A 122 -5.23 -12.90 6.51
C PRO A 122 -6.04 -13.87 5.62
N ASP A 123 -7.36 -13.70 5.57
CA ASP A 123 -8.27 -14.52 4.76
C ASP A 123 -7.91 -14.57 3.25
N PRO A 124 -7.43 -13.48 2.62
CA PRO A 124 -7.01 -13.51 1.23
C PRO A 124 -5.92 -14.52 0.89
N VAL A 125 -5.19 -15.02 1.89
CA VAL A 125 -4.15 -16.05 1.73
C VAL A 125 -4.53 -17.36 2.42
N GLU A 126 -5.84 -17.60 2.57
CA GLU A 126 -6.45 -18.81 3.13
C GLU A 126 -6.22 -19.03 4.63
N GLY A 127 -5.83 -17.96 5.35
CA GLY A 127 -5.68 -18.02 6.80
C GLY A 127 -4.57 -18.95 7.29
N GLY A 128 -4.75 -19.45 8.51
CA GLY A 128 -3.81 -20.30 9.23
C GLY A 128 -3.11 -19.57 10.39
N LEU A 129 -2.98 -20.25 11.53
CA LEU A 129 -2.34 -19.71 12.73
C LEU A 129 -0.84 -19.51 12.47
N VAL A 130 -0.31 -18.32 12.80
CA VAL A 130 1.10 -18.00 12.60
C VAL A 130 1.97 -18.63 13.70
N SER A 131 1.46 -18.68 14.93
CA SER A 131 2.19 -19.18 16.10
C SER A 131 1.29 -20.00 17.03
N GLY A 132 0.48 -20.90 16.47
CA GLY A 132 -0.39 -21.79 17.26
C GLY A 132 -1.36 -21.04 18.19
N HIS A 133 -2.00 -20.00 17.66
CA HIS A 133 -2.95 -19.13 18.38
C HIS A 133 -2.35 -18.20 19.44
N ASN A 134 -1.03 -18.19 19.64
CA ASN A 134 -0.40 -17.17 20.46
C ASN A 134 -0.57 -15.77 19.85
N PHE A 135 -1.03 -14.83 20.68
CA PHE A 135 -1.16 -13.42 20.32
C PHE A 135 0.23 -12.77 20.35
N GLY A 136 0.58 -12.03 19.30
CA GLY A 136 1.91 -11.43 19.23
C GLY A 136 2.03 -10.26 18.28
N LYS A 137 3.26 -9.75 18.15
CA LYS A 137 3.58 -8.71 17.16
C LYS A 137 3.40 -9.28 15.75
N PRO A 138 2.82 -8.51 14.81
CA PRO A 138 2.61 -9.00 13.46
C PRO A 138 3.92 -9.38 12.76
N ASN A 139 3.95 -10.57 12.16
CA ASN A 139 5.00 -11.00 11.28
C ASN A 139 4.89 -10.27 9.93
N MET A 140 5.99 -9.62 9.53
CA MET A 140 6.03 -8.88 8.26
C MET A 140 5.67 -9.75 7.06
N THR A 141 6.17 -10.98 6.97
CA THR A 141 5.94 -11.85 5.81
C THR A 141 4.50 -12.36 5.82
N GLU A 142 4.08 -12.96 6.93
CA GLU A 142 2.83 -13.71 7.04
C GLU A 142 1.59 -12.83 7.18
N GLN A 143 1.72 -11.60 7.67
CA GLN A 143 0.58 -10.72 7.93
C GLN A 143 0.64 -9.43 7.10
N CYS A 144 1.78 -8.73 7.06
CA CYS A 144 1.88 -7.50 6.27
C CYS A 144 1.94 -7.79 4.76
N THR A 145 2.89 -8.64 4.34
CA THR A 145 3.09 -8.93 2.90
C THR A 145 2.14 -9.99 2.35
N ALA A 146 1.38 -10.68 3.19
CA ALA A 146 0.25 -11.49 2.72
C ALA A 146 -0.76 -10.62 1.94
N CYS A 147 -1.05 -9.41 2.42
CA CYS A 147 -1.91 -8.45 1.71
C CYS A 147 -1.12 -7.48 0.81
N HIS A 148 0.04 -7.00 1.27
CA HIS A 148 0.81 -5.97 0.57
C HIS A 148 1.95 -6.51 -0.33
N GLY A 149 2.08 -7.83 -0.48
CA GLY A 149 3.26 -8.48 -1.05
C GLY A 149 3.48 -8.23 -2.55
N SER A 150 2.40 -8.21 -3.34
CA SER A 150 2.49 -8.15 -4.81
C SER A 150 3.20 -6.91 -5.35
N ARG A 151 3.16 -5.79 -4.63
CA ARG A 151 3.85 -4.54 -4.99
C ARG A 151 4.81 -4.09 -3.91
N ILE A 152 4.29 -3.81 -2.72
CA ILE A 152 5.07 -3.20 -1.63
C ILE A 152 6.08 -4.20 -1.10
N GLY A 153 5.67 -5.43 -0.79
CA GLY A 153 6.60 -6.46 -0.34
C GLY A 153 7.67 -6.79 -1.38
N ASN A 154 7.30 -6.90 -2.65
CA ASN A 154 8.26 -7.15 -3.74
C ASN A 154 9.29 -6.02 -3.91
N GLU A 155 8.87 -4.77 -3.74
CA GLU A 155 9.74 -3.59 -3.77
C GLU A 155 10.65 -3.51 -2.54
N TYR A 156 10.10 -3.76 -1.34
CA TYR A 156 10.81 -3.60 -0.07
C TYR A 156 11.84 -4.70 0.16
N LEU A 157 11.45 -5.95 -0.10
CA LEU A 157 12.29 -7.13 0.10
C LEU A 157 13.30 -7.36 -1.04
N GLY A 158 13.19 -6.60 -2.13
CA GLY A 158 14.09 -6.75 -3.28
C GLY A 158 13.80 -7.95 -4.18
N LYS A 159 12.57 -8.46 -4.17
CA LYS A 159 12.10 -9.39 -5.21
C LYS A 159 11.99 -8.70 -6.58
N THR A 160 11.90 -7.37 -6.56
CA THR A 160 12.09 -6.49 -7.72
C THR A 160 13.14 -5.43 -7.39
N GLY A 161 14.03 -5.12 -8.35
CA GLY A 161 15.12 -4.17 -8.13
C GLY A 161 16.10 -4.61 -7.03
N LYS A 162 16.63 -3.66 -6.25
CA LYS A 162 17.61 -3.93 -5.18
C LYS A 162 17.02 -4.00 -3.76
N GLY A 163 15.70 -3.92 -3.62
CA GLY A 163 15.05 -3.79 -2.31
C GLY A 163 15.15 -2.39 -1.71
N ASP A 164 14.66 -2.23 -0.49
CA ASP A 164 14.85 -1.03 0.31
C ASP A 164 16.12 -1.15 1.17
N VAL A 165 16.91 -0.08 1.29
CA VAL A 165 18.13 -0.08 2.12
C VAL A 165 17.82 -0.26 3.60
N HIS A 166 16.66 0.18 4.09
CA HIS A 166 16.27 0.00 5.48
C HIS A 166 16.08 -1.49 5.80
N PHE A 167 15.47 -2.24 4.89
CA PHE A 167 15.39 -3.69 5.01
C PHE A 167 16.75 -4.36 4.75
N THR A 168 17.28 -4.19 3.55
CA THR A 168 18.43 -4.97 3.05
C THR A 168 19.75 -4.70 3.77
N LYS A 169 19.89 -3.55 4.44
CA LYS A 169 21.12 -3.16 5.17
C LYS A 169 20.93 -2.96 6.66
N LYS A 170 19.70 -2.74 7.12
CA LYS A 170 19.40 -2.48 8.54
C LYS A 170 18.39 -3.45 9.15
N GLN A 171 17.92 -4.43 8.37
CA GLN A 171 16.96 -5.45 8.82
C GLN A 171 15.69 -4.86 9.43
N MET A 172 15.30 -3.65 9.00
CA MET A 172 14.09 -2.99 9.47
C MET A 172 12.86 -3.66 8.85
N ASP A 173 11.94 -4.11 9.68
CA ASP A 173 10.61 -4.56 9.23
C ASP A 173 9.68 -3.38 8.95
N CYS A 174 8.42 -3.66 8.60
CA CYS A 174 7.42 -2.61 8.38
C CYS A 174 7.19 -1.76 9.63
N THR A 175 7.22 -2.36 10.82
CA THR A 175 6.88 -1.71 12.09
C THR A 175 7.94 -0.73 12.58
N ALA A 176 9.17 -0.86 12.11
CA ALA A 176 10.23 0.11 12.33
C ALA A 176 9.89 1.52 11.76
N CYS A 177 9.02 1.59 10.75
CA CYS A 177 8.48 2.85 10.22
C CYS A 177 7.00 3.04 10.54
N HIS A 178 6.22 1.96 10.52
CA HIS A 178 4.78 1.93 10.77
C HIS A 178 4.50 1.32 12.16
N ASP A 179 4.61 2.12 13.21
CA ASP A 179 4.47 1.68 14.60
C ASP A 179 3.02 1.31 14.99
N SER A 180 2.75 1.17 16.30
CA SER A 180 1.43 0.81 16.86
C SER A 180 0.28 1.71 16.40
N ARG A 181 0.59 2.84 15.78
CA ARG A 181 -0.36 3.75 15.14
C ARG A 181 -1.08 3.14 13.92
N LEU A 182 -0.73 1.93 13.52
CA LEU A 182 -1.51 1.13 12.56
C LEU A 182 -2.95 0.86 13.03
N HIS A 183 -3.20 0.86 14.34
CA HIS A 183 -4.55 0.84 14.92
C HIS A 183 -5.31 2.15 14.71
N HIS A 184 -4.63 3.19 14.19
CA HIS A 184 -5.14 4.54 13.92
C HIS A 184 -5.49 5.31 15.21
N ASP A 185 -5.67 6.62 15.10
CA ASP A 185 -5.99 7.52 16.23
C ASP A 185 -7.51 7.75 16.39
N GLY A 186 -8.33 6.86 15.80
CA GLY A 186 -9.79 6.97 15.81
C GLY A 186 -10.36 8.05 14.87
N LYS A 187 -9.54 8.85 14.19
CA LYS A 187 -10.02 9.92 13.29
C LYS A 187 -10.90 9.38 12.15
N GLN A 188 -12.11 9.90 12.06
CA GLN A 188 -13.07 9.54 11.02
C GLN A 188 -12.94 10.42 9.77
N GLY A 189 -13.67 10.05 8.71
CA GLY A 189 -13.81 10.89 7.52
C GLY A 189 -12.55 10.96 6.64
N LEU A 190 -11.59 10.05 6.83
CA LEU A 190 -10.39 10.01 6.01
C LEU A 190 -10.74 9.77 4.53
N HIS A 191 -10.26 10.65 3.65
CA HIS A 191 -10.47 10.52 2.20
C HIS A 191 -9.35 9.72 1.52
N SER A 192 -8.24 9.50 2.23
CA SER A 192 -7.09 8.76 1.77
C SER A 192 -6.18 8.36 2.92
N ARG A 193 -5.36 7.32 2.72
CA ARG A 193 -4.24 6.98 3.62
C ARG A 193 -3.31 8.15 3.95
N TYR A 194 -3.23 9.15 3.08
CA TYR A 194 -2.37 10.32 3.30
C TYR A 194 -3.02 11.40 4.20
N ASP A 195 -4.23 11.17 4.70
CA ASP A 195 -4.94 12.10 5.60
C ASP A 195 -4.78 11.71 7.08
N VAL A 196 -4.07 10.61 7.34
CA VAL A 196 -3.63 10.19 8.67
C VAL A 196 -2.47 11.09 9.11
N ASP A 197 -2.51 11.59 10.35
CA ASP A 197 -1.58 12.62 10.82
C ASP A 197 -0.18 12.08 11.16
N ASN A 198 -0.08 10.78 11.46
CA ASN A 198 1.13 10.12 11.94
C ASN A 198 1.92 9.35 10.86
N LEU A 199 1.81 9.76 9.59
CA LEU A 199 2.49 9.09 8.49
C LEU A 199 4.01 9.03 8.71
N PRO A 200 4.67 7.91 8.36
CA PRO A 200 6.12 7.82 8.43
C PRO A 200 6.78 8.89 7.55
N ARG A 201 7.74 9.62 8.10
CA ARG A 201 8.50 10.65 7.38
C ARG A 201 9.98 10.34 7.46
N CYS A 202 10.69 10.49 6.33
CA CYS A 202 12.14 10.33 6.28
C CYS A 202 12.83 11.22 7.33
N VAL A 203 12.34 12.44 7.51
CA VAL A 203 12.91 13.45 8.42
C VAL A 203 12.75 13.12 9.90
N THR A 204 11.92 12.14 10.27
CA THR A 204 11.80 11.66 11.66
C THR A 204 13.08 10.94 12.09
N CYS A 205 13.74 10.20 11.18
CA CYS A 205 14.99 9.50 11.45
C CYS A 205 16.21 10.17 10.79
N HIS A 206 15.98 10.95 9.74
CA HIS A 206 16.99 11.70 8.99
C HIS A 206 16.73 13.21 9.12
N PRO A 207 16.96 13.79 10.31
CA PRO A 207 16.64 15.20 10.54
C PRO A 207 17.45 16.07 9.58
N MET A 208 16.73 16.96 8.89
CA MET A 208 17.36 18.05 8.15
C MET A 208 17.66 19.15 9.16
N ASN A 209 18.93 19.47 9.40
CA ASN A 209 19.32 20.58 10.28
C ASN A 209 18.66 21.89 9.81
N LYS A 210 18.46 22.88 10.71
CA LYS A 210 17.98 24.22 10.31
C LYS A 210 18.90 24.76 9.21
N GLY A 211 18.35 24.96 8.01
CA GLY A 211 19.10 25.38 6.82
C GLY A 211 19.50 24.25 5.85
N ASN A 212 19.13 22.99 6.11
CA ASN A 212 19.57 21.79 5.39
C ASN A 212 21.09 21.55 5.43
N ASP A 213 21.70 21.74 6.60
CA ASP A 213 23.14 21.56 6.81
C ASP A 213 23.51 20.11 7.17
N ASP A 214 23.09 19.15 6.35
CA ASP A 214 23.61 17.77 6.43
C ASP A 214 24.87 17.57 5.55
N GLY A 215 25.47 18.69 5.12
CA GLY A 215 26.60 18.72 4.20
C GLY A 215 26.26 18.33 2.75
N ILE A 216 24.98 18.11 2.40
CA ILE A 216 24.54 17.71 1.06
C ILE A 216 23.82 18.88 0.38
N GLU A 217 24.54 19.60 -0.49
CA GLU A 217 24.02 20.73 -1.28
C GLU A 217 22.67 20.42 -1.96
N GLN A 218 22.54 19.20 -2.49
CA GLN A 218 21.32 18.79 -3.21
C GLN A 218 20.09 18.75 -2.30
N HIS A 219 20.23 18.46 -1.01
CA HIS A 219 19.11 18.56 -0.08
C HIS A 219 18.73 20.01 0.17
N ALA A 220 19.72 20.89 0.34
CA ALA A 220 19.48 22.31 0.56
C ALA A 220 18.72 22.99 -0.59
N VAL A 221 19.14 22.76 -1.84
CA VAL A 221 18.54 23.43 -3.01
C VAL A 221 17.14 22.88 -3.38
N HIS A 222 16.86 21.63 -3.02
CA HIS A 222 15.60 20.93 -3.34
C HIS A 222 14.61 20.83 -2.19
N ALA A 223 15.00 21.15 -0.95
CA ALA A 223 14.14 21.11 0.21
C ALA A 223 12.84 21.87 -0.01
N GLY A 224 11.73 21.26 0.40
CA GLY A 224 10.38 21.79 0.21
C GLY A 224 9.89 21.84 -1.25
N LYS A 225 10.72 21.48 -2.24
CA LYS A 225 10.37 21.51 -3.67
C LYS A 225 10.25 20.12 -4.27
N VAL A 226 11.07 19.17 -3.83
CA VAL A 226 11.18 17.83 -4.40
C VAL A 226 11.03 16.79 -3.30
N GLN A 227 10.15 15.81 -3.52
CA GLN A 227 9.95 14.68 -2.62
C GLN A 227 11.23 13.83 -2.54
N CYS A 228 11.64 13.40 -1.34
CA CYS A 228 12.87 12.61 -1.12
C CYS A 228 12.96 11.38 -2.03
N GLN A 229 11.83 10.69 -2.22
CA GLN A 229 11.70 9.52 -3.08
C GLN A 229 12.09 9.80 -4.53
N VAL A 230 11.96 11.04 -5.04
CA VAL A 230 12.40 11.39 -6.40
C VAL A 230 13.89 11.06 -6.59
N CYS A 231 14.72 11.38 -5.60
CA CYS A 231 16.14 11.02 -5.62
C CYS A 231 16.35 9.56 -5.22
N HIS A 232 15.68 9.10 -4.16
CA HIS A 232 16.04 7.87 -3.47
C HIS A 232 15.29 6.60 -3.90
N SER A 233 14.18 6.69 -4.64
CA SER A 233 13.41 5.53 -5.11
C SER A 233 14.09 4.83 -6.28
N GLN A 234 13.85 3.54 -6.47
CA GLN A 234 14.18 2.85 -7.72
C GLN A 234 13.00 2.93 -8.70
N LYS A 235 13.12 2.33 -9.90
CA LYS A 235 11.94 2.02 -10.71
C LYS A 235 11.03 1.08 -9.92
N TYR A 236 9.72 1.20 -10.12
CA TYR A 236 8.72 0.40 -9.42
C TYR A 236 7.59 -0.02 -10.35
N ALA A 237 6.82 -1.00 -9.88
CA ALA A 237 5.71 -1.57 -10.62
C ALA A 237 4.59 -0.54 -10.88
N ASN A 238 4.23 -0.36 -12.15
CA ASN A 238 3.10 0.45 -12.59
C ASN A 238 2.11 -0.45 -13.33
N CYS A 239 0.86 -0.49 -12.89
CA CYS A 239 -0.15 -1.40 -13.46
C CYS A 239 -0.95 -0.70 -14.54
N SER A 240 -1.27 -1.40 -15.62
CA SER A 240 -1.91 -0.80 -16.78
C SER A 240 -3.44 -0.76 -16.69
N SER A 241 -4.07 -1.80 -16.14
CA SER A 241 -5.53 -1.94 -16.00
C SER A 241 -5.88 -2.96 -14.91
N CYS A 242 -7.11 -2.91 -14.39
CA CYS A 242 -7.71 -4.00 -13.62
C CYS A 242 -9.01 -4.33 -14.33
N HIS A 243 -9.17 -5.57 -14.80
CA HIS A 243 -10.47 -6.09 -15.22
C HIS A 243 -10.92 -7.13 -14.20
N ILE A 244 -12.14 -6.98 -13.69
CA ILE A 244 -12.72 -7.88 -12.70
C ILE A 244 -13.88 -8.66 -13.30
N GLY A 245 -14.09 -9.88 -12.82
CA GLY A 245 -15.17 -10.74 -13.28
C GLY A 245 -15.28 -12.00 -12.46
N LYS A 246 -16.23 -12.86 -12.84
CA LYS A 246 -16.31 -14.24 -12.35
C LYS A 246 -16.19 -15.20 -13.52
N ASP A 247 -15.52 -16.32 -13.29
CA ASP A 247 -15.45 -17.39 -14.27
C ASP A 247 -16.78 -18.17 -14.36
N LYS A 248 -16.84 -19.20 -15.21
CA LYS A 248 -18.03 -20.03 -15.40
C LYS A 248 -18.48 -20.78 -14.13
N LYS A 249 -17.59 -20.95 -13.15
CA LYS A 249 -17.86 -21.60 -11.86
C LYS A 249 -18.19 -20.56 -10.76
N GLY A 250 -18.23 -19.28 -11.11
CA GLY A 250 -18.49 -18.19 -10.16
C GLY A 250 -17.26 -17.73 -9.38
N LEU A 251 -16.07 -18.24 -9.68
CA LEU A 251 -14.83 -17.83 -9.02
C LEU A 251 -14.42 -16.45 -9.49
N LYS A 252 -14.14 -15.58 -8.51
CA LYS A 252 -13.74 -14.19 -8.74
C LYS A 252 -12.32 -14.15 -9.28
N TYR A 253 -12.06 -13.29 -10.28
CA TYR A 253 -10.71 -13.04 -10.76
C TYR A 253 -10.51 -11.56 -11.09
N PHE A 254 -9.23 -11.16 -11.11
CA PHE A 254 -8.78 -9.92 -11.69
C PHE A 254 -7.70 -10.17 -12.74
N LYS A 255 -7.64 -9.33 -13.77
CA LYS A 255 -6.62 -9.37 -14.80
C LYS A 255 -5.95 -8.01 -14.96
N ASN A 256 -4.63 -7.98 -14.79
CA ASN A 256 -3.80 -6.85 -15.21
C ASN A 256 -3.02 -7.28 -16.47
N PRO A 257 -3.29 -6.70 -17.64
CA PRO A 257 -2.65 -7.14 -18.88
C PRO A 257 -1.16 -6.81 -18.94
N GLU A 258 -0.70 -5.80 -18.18
CA GLU A 258 0.70 -5.38 -18.20
C GLU A 258 1.12 -4.72 -16.88
N THR A 259 2.31 -5.08 -16.40
CA THR A 259 3.01 -4.36 -15.33
C THR A 259 4.32 -3.81 -15.89
N ILE A 260 4.53 -2.50 -15.74
CA ILE A 260 5.71 -1.81 -16.27
C ILE A 260 6.56 -1.30 -15.11
N GLU A 261 7.84 -1.67 -15.10
CA GLU A 261 8.82 -1.13 -14.16
C GLU A 261 9.33 0.23 -14.62
N THR A 262 8.81 1.30 -14.04
CA THR A 262 9.19 2.67 -14.39
C THR A 262 9.09 3.63 -13.21
N LEU A 263 9.69 4.80 -13.37
CA LEU A 263 9.63 5.90 -12.41
C LEU A 263 9.31 7.16 -13.19
N LYS A 264 8.30 7.90 -12.72
CA LYS A 264 7.86 9.15 -13.33
C LYS A 264 7.71 10.24 -12.28
N ILE A 265 8.31 11.39 -12.57
CA ILE A 265 8.23 12.62 -11.80
C ILE A 265 7.10 13.47 -12.39
N GLY A 266 6.16 13.91 -11.55
CA GLY A 266 5.10 14.82 -11.98
C GLY A 266 4.83 15.90 -10.96
N PHE A 267 3.80 16.69 -11.23
CA PHE A 267 3.31 17.68 -10.26
C PHE A 267 2.58 16.98 -9.12
N ASN A 268 2.70 17.57 -7.92
CA ASN A 268 2.05 17.06 -6.73
C ASN A 268 0.54 17.36 -6.76
N PRO A 269 -0.34 16.33 -6.90
CA PRO A 269 -1.79 16.55 -6.85
C PRO A 269 -2.32 16.78 -5.43
N ARG A 270 -1.44 16.78 -4.41
CA ARG A 270 -1.78 16.83 -2.99
C ARG A 270 -0.91 17.82 -2.21
N GLN A 271 -0.48 18.88 -2.88
CA GLN A 271 0.36 19.90 -2.27
C GLN A 271 -0.36 20.55 -1.09
N SER A 272 0.31 20.62 0.05
CA SER A 272 -0.22 21.19 1.29
C SER A 272 0.94 21.73 2.14
N LYS A 273 0.66 22.40 3.27
CA LYS A 273 1.70 22.80 4.22
C LYS A 273 2.55 21.61 4.71
N SER A 274 1.92 20.45 4.92
CA SER A 274 2.60 19.23 5.38
C SER A 274 3.33 18.46 4.26
N ARG A 275 2.98 18.73 3.00
CA ARG A 275 3.54 18.15 1.77
C ARG A 275 3.78 19.26 0.73
N PRO A 276 4.75 20.15 0.97
CA PRO A 276 4.94 21.35 0.16
C PRO A 276 5.54 21.09 -1.22
N GLU A 277 6.03 19.87 -1.47
CA GLU A 277 6.82 19.55 -2.65
C GLU A 277 6.01 19.75 -3.92
N LYS A 278 6.60 20.44 -4.90
CA LYS A 278 6.05 20.58 -6.25
C LYS A 278 6.24 19.32 -7.07
N TRP A 279 7.41 18.69 -6.95
CA TRP A 279 7.83 17.55 -7.74
C TRP A 279 7.80 16.26 -6.92
N VAL A 280 6.99 15.31 -7.38
CA VAL A 280 6.73 14.06 -6.67
C VAL A 280 6.84 12.88 -7.61
N LEU A 281 6.95 11.69 -7.04
CA LEU A 281 6.77 10.46 -7.80
C LEU A 281 5.29 10.14 -7.95
N LEU A 282 4.95 9.64 -9.14
CA LEU A 282 3.60 9.19 -9.47
C LEU A 282 3.61 7.71 -9.82
N ARG A 283 2.57 6.99 -9.41
CA ARG A 283 2.34 5.60 -9.79
C ARG A 283 1.07 5.49 -10.61
N ARG A 284 1.17 4.81 -11.75
CA ARG A 284 -0.01 4.42 -12.51
C ARG A 284 -0.80 3.38 -11.74
N VAL A 285 -2.03 3.73 -11.38
CA VAL A 285 -2.98 2.79 -10.76
C VAL A 285 -3.79 2.10 -11.85
N PRO A 286 -4.24 0.85 -11.62
CA PRO A 286 -4.95 0.07 -12.63
C PRO A 286 -6.42 0.53 -12.77
N ALA A 287 -6.61 1.73 -13.32
CA ALA A 287 -7.91 2.33 -13.58
C ALA A 287 -8.27 2.19 -15.07
N ASN A 288 -9.50 1.74 -15.35
CA ASN A 288 -10.03 1.53 -16.69
C ASN A 288 -11.52 1.92 -16.72
N PRO A 289 -12.01 2.65 -17.74
CA PRO A 289 -13.44 2.97 -17.86
C PRO A 289 -14.35 1.73 -17.81
N ASN A 290 -13.88 0.61 -18.34
CA ASN A 290 -14.59 -0.66 -18.45
C ASN A 290 -14.33 -1.62 -17.28
N LEU A 291 -13.87 -1.11 -16.12
CA LEU A 291 -13.56 -1.93 -14.94
C LEU A 291 -14.75 -2.82 -14.53
N PHE A 292 -15.96 -2.28 -14.57
CA PHE A 292 -17.18 -2.93 -14.06
C PHE A 292 -18.05 -3.56 -15.15
N ASP A 293 -17.57 -3.63 -16.40
CA ASP A 293 -18.37 -4.06 -17.57
C ASP A 293 -19.00 -5.45 -17.45
N TYR A 294 -18.46 -6.32 -16.59
CA TYR A 294 -19.04 -7.62 -16.26
C TYR A 294 -20.35 -7.49 -15.45
N TYR A 295 -20.43 -6.48 -14.57
CA TYR A 295 -21.55 -6.22 -13.68
C TYR A 295 -22.55 -5.23 -14.28
N VAL A 296 -22.05 -4.16 -14.90
CA VAL A 296 -22.86 -3.08 -15.48
C VAL A 296 -22.02 -2.27 -16.48
N LYS A 297 -22.61 -1.92 -17.62
CA LYS A 297 -21.98 -1.02 -18.61
C LYS A 297 -22.03 0.43 -18.13
N ASP A 298 -21.10 1.24 -18.65
CA ASP A 298 -21.01 2.68 -18.37
C ASP A 298 -20.98 3.02 -16.88
N ALA A 299 -20.31 2.17 -16.09
CA ALA A 299 -20.22 2.34 -14.65
C ALA A 299 -19.44 3.59 -14.24
N LEU A 300 -18.41 3.96 -15.02
CA LEU A 300 -17.46 5.02 -14.71
C LEU A 300 -17.57 6.21 -15.67
N THR A 301 -18.76 6.82 -15.75
CA THR A 301 -19.03 7.93 -16.69
C THR A 301 -18.22 9.20 -16.42
N ASN A 302 -17.74 9.41 -15.20
CA ASN A 302 -16.91 10.55 -14.82
C ASN A 302 -15.43 10.17 -14.69
N PHE A 303 -14.94 9.33 -15.60
CA PHE A 303 -13.61 8.73 -15.49
C PHE A 303 -12.49 9.78 -15.35
N ASN A 304 -12.58 10.92 -16.03
CA ASN A 304 -11.52 11.93 -16.02
C ASN A 304 -11.47 12.81 -14.76
N SER A 305 -12.35 12.60 -13.78
CA SER A 305 -12.45 13.41 -12.55
C SER A 305 -11.23 13.38 -11.64
N ILE A 306 -10.42 12.32 -11.71
CA ILE A 306 -9.21 12.17 -10.91
C ILE A 306 -8.10 11.52 -11.75
N PRO A 307 -6.81 11.75 -11.43
CA PRO A 307 -5.70 11.13 -12.14
C PRO A 307 -5.67 9.60 -12.07
N THR A 308 -5.19 8.98 -13.15
CA THR A 308 -4.78 7.55 -13.17
C THR A 308 -3.32 7.38 -12.77
N TRP A 309 -2.52 8.45 -12.81
CA TRP A 309 -1.21 8.56 -12.17
C TRP A 309 -1.36 9.28 -10.83
N LYS A 310 -1.20 8.56 -9.72
CA LYS A 310 -1.44 9.08 -8.37
C LYS A 310 -0.14 9.30 -7.61
N TYR A 311 -0.14 10.26 -6.69
CA TYR A 311 0.93 10.47 -5.71
C TYR A 311 1.31 9.13 -5.06
N THR A 312 2.61 8.83 -5.00
CA THR A 312 3.12 7.57 -4.46
C THR A 312 4.30 7.77 -3.52
N THR A 313 4.46 6.80 -2.63
CA THR A 313 5.58 6.64 -1.71
C THR A 313 6.13 5.22 -1.90
N PRO A 314 6.98 4.98 -2.92
CA PRO A 314 7.54 3.65 -3.18
C PRO A 314 8.39 3.16 -2.01
N HIS A 315 8.42 1.84 -1.79
CA HIS A 315 9.12 1.19 -0.68
C HIS A 315 10.38 0.49 -1.20
N ASN A 316 11.24 1.21 -1.89
CA ASN A 316 12.44 0.67 -2.53
C ASN A 316 13.62 1.66 -2.46
N ILE A 317 13.71 2.37 -1.33
CA ILE A 317 14.66 3.45 -1.09
C ILE A 317 16.09 2.94 -1.24
N GLN A 318 16.93 3.76 -1.84
CA GLN A 318 18.35 3.57 -2.01
C GLN A 318 19.09 4.84 -1.62
N ARG A 319 20.21 4.69 -0.90
CA ARG A 319 21.07 5.83 -0.54
C ARG A 319 21.62 6.54 -1.77
N LYS A 320 22.01 5.78 -2.80
CA LYS A 320 22.54 6.30 -4.07
C LYS A 320 21.77 5.70 -5.23
N THR A 321 21.31 6.54 -6.16
CA THR A 321 20.62 6.12 -7.38
C THR A 321 21.31 6.72 -8.61
N PHE A 322 20.83 6.40 -9.82
CA PHE A 322 21.27 7.08 -11.03
C PHE A 322 21.14 8.61 -10.89
N ARG A 323 20.02 9.10 -10.33
CA ARG A 323 19.68 10.52 -10.25
C ARG A 323 20.57 11.28 -9.27
N THR A 324 21.01 10.66 -8.17
CA THR A 324 21.88 11.31 -7.18
C THR A 324 23.33 11.51 -7.64
N ARG A 325 23.72 11.06 -8.85
CA ARG A 325 25.11 11.13 -9.33
C ARG A 325 25.48 12.42 -10.05
N ALA A 326 24.51 13.14 -10.63
CA ALA A 326 24.76 14.38 -11.37
C ALA A 326 23.45 15.16 -11.56
N CYS A 327 23.51 16.50 -11.58
CA CYS A 327 22.33 17.35 -11.75
C CYS A 327 21.57 17.04 -13.04
N ASP A 328 22.29 16.89 -14.15
CA ASP A 328 21.73 16.63 -15.48
C ASP A 328 21.15 15.21 -15.65
N ASN A 329 21.25 14.35 -14.63
CA ASN A 329 20.49 13.11 -14.62
C ASN A 329 19.00 13.35 -14.41
N CYS A 330 18.62 14.51 -13.87
CA CYS A 330 17.24 15.00 -13.79
C CYS A 330 17.02 16.24 -14.67
N HIS A 331 17.92 17.22 -14.58
CA HIS A 331 17.87 18.47 -15.32
C HIS A 331 18.10 18.25 -16.82
N GLY A 332 17.15 18.67 -17.64
CA GLY A 332 17.11 18.43 -19.09
C GLY A 332 16.83 16.98 -19.49
N ASN A 333 16.42 16.13 -18.55
CA ASN A 333 16.11 14.72 -18.82
C ASN A 333 14.60 14.47 -18.86
N ALA A 334 13.97 14.81 -19.98
CA ALA A 334 12.52 14.69 -20.15
C ALA A 334 11.98 13.27 -19.95
N LYS A 335 12.80 12.23 -20.11
CA LYS A 335 12.38 10.82 -19.96
C LYS A 335 11.91 10.49 -18.53
N LEU A 336 12.39 11.23 -17.52
CA LEU A 336 12.01 11.02 -16.12
C LEU A 336 10.68 11.66 -15.75
N PHE A 337 10.20 12.63 -16.53
CA PHE A 337 8.98 13.35 -16.22
C PHE A 337 7.77 12.66 -16.85
N LEU A 338 6.61 12.78 -16.19
CA LEU A 338 5.34 12.33 -16.72
C LEU A 338 4.87 13.35 -17.76
N THR A 339 4.94 12.97 -19.04
CA THR A 339 4.48 13.81 -20.15
C THR A 339 3.17 13.26 -20.74
N GLU A 340 2.51 14.02 -21.60
CA GLU A 340 1.30 13.54 -22.30
C GLU A 340 1.53 12.23 -23.08
N LYS A 341 2.76 12.00 -23.56
CA LYS A 341 3.14 10.78 -24.28
C LYS A 341 3.17 9.53 -23.39
N ASP A 342 3.25 9.71 -22.08
CA ASP A 342 3.34 8.61 -21.11
C ASP A 342 1.96 8.16 -20.58
N VAL A 343 0.88 8.87 -20.94
CA VAL A 343 -0.45 8.64 -20.36
C VAL A 343 -1.47 8.18 -21.40
N LYS A 344 -2.26 7.16 -21.05
CA LYS A 344 -3.38 6.69 -21.87
C LYS A 344 -4.59 7.64 -21.84
N PHE A 345 -4.74 8.37 -20.73
CA PHE A 345 -5.88 9.26 -20.47
C PHE A 345 -5.36 10.66 -20.14
N PRO A 346 -4.99 11.48 -21.15
CA PRO A 346 -4.37 12.79 -20.92
C PRO A 346 -5.26 13.73 -20.12
N ASP A 347 -6.57 13.78 -20.39
CA ASP A 347 -7.50 14.65 -19.67
C ASP A 347 -7.56 14.34 -18.17
N ALA A 348 -7.63 13.06 -17.80
CA ALA A 348 -7.61 12.64 -16.40
C ALA A 348 -6.33 13.06 -15.67
N ASN A 349 -5.20 13.13 -16.38
CA ASN A 349 -3.88 13.34 -15.80
C ASN A 349 -3.33 14.75 -16.00
N ARG A 350 -4.11 15.67 -16.60
CA ARG A 350 -3.67 17.04 -16.92
C ARG A 350 -3.00 17.75 -15.74
N ALA A 351 -3.55 17.59 -14.54
CA ALA A 351 -3.04 18.24 -13.32
C ALA A 351 -1.69 17.69 -12.82
N VAL A 352 -1.26 16.52 -13.29
CA VAL A 352 -0.04 15.84 -12.82
C VAL A 352 1.03 15.68 -13.91
N ILE A 353 0.68 15.96 -15.17
CA ILE A 353 1.59 15.99 -16.32
C ILE A 353 2.49 17.22 -16.23
N VAL A 354 3.72 17.05 -16.71
CA VAL A 354 4.75 18.09 -16.78
C VAL A 354 4.93 18.50 -18.23
N PRO A 355 4.47 19.70 -18.62
CA PRO A 355 4.74 20.26 -19.93
C PRO A 355 6.24 20.40 -20.19
N GLY A 356 6.65 20.32 -21.46
CA GLY A 356 8.07 20.32 -21.85
C GLY A 356 8.84 21.56 -21.37
N ASP A 357 8.20 22.72 -21.41
CA ASP A 357 8.73 24.02 -20.94
C ASP A 357 8.84 24.12 -19.41
N LYS A 358 8.21 23.20 -18.67
CA LYS A 358 8.30 23.12 -17.20
C LYS A 358 9.36 22.15 -16.72
N ILE A 359 9.97 21.38 -17.63
CA ILE A 359 11.06 20.46 -17.29
C ILE A 359 12.30 21.32 -16.96
N PRO A 360 12.93 21.15 -15.78
CA PRO A 360 14.11 21.93 -15.42
C PRO A 360 15.20 21.81 -16.48
N GLU A 361 15.79 22.93 -16.88
CA GLU A 361 16.88 22.95 -17.87
C GLU A 361 18.16 22.31 -17.32
N LYS A 362 19.04 21.87 -18.23
CA LYS A 362 20.38 21.36 -17.88
C LYS A 362 21.17 22.43 -17.12
N ILE A 363 21.91 21.98 -16.10
CA ILE A 363 22.76 22.85 -15.29
C ILE A 363 24.19 22.89 -15.83
N GLY A 364 24.65 21.81 -16.49
CA GLY A 364 26.00 21.75 -17.04
C GLY A 364 26.23 22.68 -18.24
N LYS A 365 27.25 23.53 -18.19
CA LYS A 365 27.84 24.14 -19.40
C LYS A 365 28.44 23.02 -20.27
N PRO A 366 28.36 23.10 -21.62
CA PRO A 366 29.00 22.12 -22.49
C PRO A 366 30.50 22.12 -22.16
N LYS A 367 31.05 20.98 -21.69
CA LYS A 367 32.49 20.81 -21.61
C LYS A 367 33.03 21.01 -23.03
N LYS A 368 33.67 22.15 -23.32
CA LYS A 368 34.52 22.29 -24.51
C LYS A 368 35.45 21.09 -24.48
N LYS A 369 35.31 20.19 -25.46
CA LYS A 369 36.30 19.15 -25.72
C LYS A 369 37.59 19.90 -26.08
N THR A 370 38.43 20.17 -25.08
CA THR A 370 39.82 20.53 -25.35
C THR A 370 40.44 19.30 -25.99
N ARG A 371 40.53 19.29 -27.33
CA ARG A 371 41.49 18.42 -28.03
C ARG A 371 42.83 18.77 -27.41
N LYS A 372 43.33 17.93 -26.51
CA LYS A 372 44.77 17.88 -26.24
C LYS A 372 45.41 17.59 -27.60
N LYS A 373 46.02 18.62 -28.21
CA LYS A 373 47.00 18.38 -29.28
C LYS A 373 48.04 17.47 -28.65
N LYS A 374 48.17 16.24 -29.15
CA LYS A 374 49.34 15.42 -28.87
C LYS A 374 50.54 16.20 -29.41
N SER A 375 51.38 16.67 -28.50
CA SER A 375 52.72 17.13 -28.84
C SER A 375 53.54 15.88 -29.16
N TYR A 376 53.99 15.76 -30.40
CA TYR A 376 55.10 14.89 -30.75
C TYR A 376 56.36 15.74 -30.59
N PHE A 377 57.02 15.59 -29.46
CA PHE A 377 58.45 15.78 -29.29
C PHE A 377 58.91 14.78 -28.24
#